data_AF-A0A7Y2GQT9-F1
#
_entry.id   AF-A0A7Y2GQT9-F1
#
_cell.length_a   1.000
_cell.length_b   1.000
_cell.length_c   1.000
_cell.angle_alpha   90.00
_cell.angle_beta   90.00
_cell.angle_gamma   90.00
#
_symmetry.space_group_name_H-M   'P 1'
#
loop_
_entity.id
_entity.type
_entity.pdbx_description
1 polymer ?
#
loop_
_entity_poly.entity_id
_entity_poly.type
_entity_poly.pdbx_seq_one_letter_code
_entity_poly.pdbx_strand_id
1 'polypeptide(L)'
;MELVNPLANRLVRRELKRPMAWLQKRRQPRAMILMYHGVGTAEVDPWSLFVTPARFADHMAVLRQHAVPMSLIELGRRHSDASVPDRAVAVTFDDGYLNNLSNATPILERFGVPATVFVINQPVAEQREFWWDELAALVLRPGKLPEHLAVAEFQPIEVGSARRYTEAEYRSDHDYVEGIGEPGPRLVLYNRLWELFMPMEHAARQRALTDLAEQLGVDVEHRSDYQPLSSEQVIELDRSIVDVGAHTLTHPLLPQLTRTEQLAEVRQSKASLEDQLNRTVDIFSYPFGGRSQTTVEVVREAGFRLACTTVPETVSEGNHSLEMPRFDVKNWTGDEFERRLQKWYRYL
;
A
#
# COMPACT_ATOMS: atom_id res chain seq x y z
N MET A 1 -6.71 -45.42 53.92
CA MET A 1 -5.38 -45.81 54.43
C MET A 1 -4.37 -44.96 53.70
N GLU A 2 -3.96 -43.82 54.25
CA GLU A 2 -2.84 -43.73 55.22
C GLU A 2 -1.55 -44.32 54.63
N LEU A 3 -0.39 -43.70 54.57
CA LEU A 3 0.22 -42.45 55.04
C LEU A 3 1.41 -42.23 54.05
N VAL A 4 2.11 -41.10 53.94
CA VAL A 4 3.22 -40.67 54.82
C VAL A 4 3.95 -39.56 54.05
N ASN A 5 4.26 -38.45 54.72
CA ASN A 5 5.40 -37.56 54.42
C ASN A 5 6.42 -37.79 55.56
N PRO A 6 7.74 -37.92 55.31
CA PRO A 6 8.62 -36.82 55.77
C PRO A 6 9.96 -36.65 55.01
N LEU A 7 10.31 -35.38 54.78
CA LEU A 7 11.58 -34.68 55.07
C LEU A 7 12.87 -35.50 55.39
N ALA A 8 13.95 -35.21 54.65
CA ALA A 8 15.35 -35.15 55.15
C ALA A 8 16.24 -34.33 54.18
N ASN A 9 16.41 -33.01 54.38
CA ASN A 9 17.52 -32.29 55.06
C ASN A 9 18.94 -32.36 54.44
N ARG A 10 19.39 -31.18 53.94
CA ARG A 10 20.71 -30.48 54.16
C ARG A 10 22.01 -31.16 53.69
N LEU A 11 23.05 -30.54 53.11
CA LEU A 11 23.52 -29.14 53.03
C LEU A 11 24.75 -29.09 52.06
N VAL A 12 24.90 -27.97 51.32
CA VAL A 12 26.16 -27.32 50.85
C VAL A 12 26.75 -27.72 49.48
N ARG A 13 26.58 -26.82 48.51
CA ARG A 13 27.69 -26.13 47.81
C ARG A 13 27.16 -24.86 47.15
N ARG A 14 27.56 -23.73 47.73
CA ARG A 14 27.36 -22.38 47.22
C ARG A 14 28.42 -22.16 46.12
N GLU A 15 28.02 -22.29 44.87
CA GLU A 15 28.74 -21.68 43.75
C GLU A 15 27.82 -20.68 43.05
N LEU A 16 28.32 -19.45 42.97
CA LEU A 16 27.75 -18.33 42.28
C LEU A 16 27.63 -18.63 40.78
N LYS A 17 26.44 -19.04 40.32
CA LYS A 17 26.07 -18.90 38.91
C LYS A 17 25.06 -17.77 38.79
N ARG A 18 25.59 -16.61 38.36
CA ARG A 18 24.83 -15.45 37.90
C ARG A 18 23.65 -15.90 37.01
N PRO A 19 22.47 -15.29 37.09
CA PRO A 19 21.38 -15.61 36.17
C PRO A 19 21.74 -15.09 34.76
N MET A 20 22.36 -15.94 33.94
CA MET A 20 22.66 -15.69 32.52
C MET A 20 21.44 -15.94 31.60
N ALA A 21 20.23 -15.58 32.03
CA ALA A 21 19.03 -15.74 31.20
C ALA A 21 18.05 -14.56 31.28
N TRP A 22 18.49 -13.42 31.83
CA TRP A 22 17.73 -12.15 31.83
C TRP A 22 18.29 -11.13 30.83
N LEU A 23 19.09 -11.60 29.86
CA LEU A 23 19.77 -10.78 28.84
C LEU A 23 19.63 -11.37 27.43
N GLN A 24 18.51 -12.02 27.12
CA GLN A 24 17.96 -11.84 25.78
C GLN A 24 17.39 -10.43 25.76
N LYS A 25 18.26 -9.45 25.44
CA LYS A 25 17.82 -8.12 24.97
C LYS A 25 16.75 -8.37 23.94
N ARG A 26 15.49 -8.17 24.29
CA ARG A 26 14.41 -8.02 23.32
C ARG A 26 14.88 -6.90 22.40
N ARG A 27 15.27 -7.25 21.18
CA ARG A 27 15.64 -6.29 20.14
C ARG A 27 14.40 -5.44 19.93
N GLN A 28 14.39 -4.26 20.53
CA GLN A 28 13.28 -3.33 20.38
C GLN A 28 13.24 -2.91 18.90
N PRO A 29 12.10 -3.06 18.22
CA PRO A 29 11.91 -2.50 16.90
C PRO A 29 12.02 -0.96 16.99
N ARG A 30 12.46 -0.34 15.90
CA ARG A 30 13.01 1.04 15.96
C ARG A 30 12.24 2.03 15.11
N ALA A 31 11.51 1.55 14.11
CA ALA A 31 10.82 2.42 13.19
C ALA A 31 9.55 1.82 12.63
N MET A 32 8.73 2.67 12.02
CA MET A 32 7.59 2.29 11.22
C MET A 32 7.70 2.87 9.81
N ILE A 33 7.06 2.20 8.86
CA ILE A 33 6.82 2.73 7.53
C ILE A 33 5.32 2.75 7.34
N LEU A 34 4.77 3.92 7.04
CA LEU A 34 3.34 4.12 6.82
C LEU A 34 3.06 4.09 5.32
N MET A 35 2.00 3.40 4.91
CA MET A 35 1.56 3.27 3.53
C MET A 35 0.24 4.01 3.35
N TYR A 36 0.26 4.98 2.45
CA TYR A 36 -0.90 5.71 1.93
C TYR A 36 -1.01 5.43 0.42
N HIS A 37 -2.06 5.90 -0.23
CA HIS A 37 -2.16 5.91 -1.69
C HIS A 37 -2.58 7.30 -2.18
N GLY A 38 -3.86 7.64 -2.10
CA GLY A 38 -4.39 8.95 -2.48
C GLY A 38 -4.62 9.89 -1.29
N VAL A 39 -4.43 11.20 -1.48
CA VAL A 39 -4.87 12.24 -0.54
C VAL A 39 -5.93 13.12 -1.20
N GLY A 40 -7.19 12.70 -1.12
CA GLY A 40 -8.29 13.30 -1.87
C GLY A 40 -9.66 12.99 -1.28
N THR A 41 -10.70 13.40 -1.98
CA THR A 41 -12.12 13.19 -1.60
C THR A 41 -12.79 12.27 -2.62
N ALA A 42 -12.15 11.14 -2.90
CA ALA A 42 -12.66 10.12 -3.81
C ALA A 42 -14.12 9.77 -3.48
N GLU A 43 -14.99 9.84 -4.49
CA GLU A 43 -16.42 9.53 -4.36
C GLU A 43 -16.70 8.03 -4.24
N VAL A 44 -15.77 7.21 -4.70
CA VAL A 44 -15.84 5.74 -4.74
C VAL A 44 -14.45 5.20 -4.40
N ASP A 45 -14.33 4.51 -3.27
CA ASP A 45 -13.06 3.99 -2.76
C ASP A 45 -13.23 2.61 -2.09
N PRO A 46 -13.55 1.55 -2.88
CA PRO A 46 -13.88 0.22 -2.34
C PRO A 46 -12.69 -0.44 -1.61
N TRP A 47 -11.47 0.04 -1.83
CA TRP A 47 -10.25 -0.48 -1.20
C TRP A 47 -9.72 0.42 -0.07
N SER A 48 -10.43 1.51 0.24
CA SER A 48 -10.02 2.50 1.25
C SER A 48 -8.59 3.01 1.02
N LEU A 49 -8.28 3.43 -0.21
CA LEU A 49 -6.98 3.96 -0.66
C LEU A 49 -6.82 5.45 -0.34
N PHE A 50 -7.91 6.18 -0.14
CA PHE A 50 -7.89 7.63 -0.01
C PHE A 50 -7.99 8.09 1.44
N VAL A 51 -7.18 9.08 1.78
CA VAL A 51 -7.29 9.85 3.02
C VAL A 51 -7.64 11.28 2.65
N THR A 52 -8.65 11.88 3.29
CA THR A 52 -9.00 13.28 2.97
C THR A 52 -7.85 14.23 3.37
N PRO A 53 -7.66 15.37 2.67
CA PRO A 53 -6.60 16.32 3.01
C PRO A 53 -6.64 16.80 4.47
N ALA A 54 -7.83 16.98 5.04
CA ALA A 54 -7.99 17.35 6.44
C ALA A 54 -7.48 16.25 7.40
N ARG A 55 -7.83 14.98 7.15
CA ARG A 55 -7.36 13.86 7.96
C ARG A 55 -5.86 13.62 7.80
N PHE A 56 -5.34 13.75 6.59
CA PHE A 56 -3.91 13.64 6.35
C PHE A 56 -3.14 14.74 7.11
N ALA A 57 -3.64 15.97 7.15
CA ALA A 57 -3.08 17.04 7.96
C ALA A 57 -3.10 16.73 9.46
N ASP A 58 -4.20 16.15 9.98
CA ASP A 58 -4.26 15.67 11.37
C ASP A 58 -3.20 14.59 11.63
N HIS A 59 -3.02 13.64 10.71
CA HIS A 59 -2.01 12.58 10.82
C HIS A 59 -0.60 13.15 10.89
N MET A 60 -0.26 14.11 10.02
CA MET A 60 1.06 14.75 10.02
C MET A 60 1.32 15.54 11.32
N ALA A 61 0.29 16.20 11.88
CA ALA A 61 0.40 16.86 13.19
C ALA A 61 0.69 15.84 14.31
N VAL A 62 -0.01 14.71 14.32
CA VAL A 62 0.25 13.61 15.27
C VAL A 62 1.67 13.06 15.11
N LEU A 63 2.14 12.83 13.88
CA LEU A 63 3.51 12.37 13.65
C LEU A 63 4.55 13.34 14.20
N ARG A 64 4.34 14.65 14.02
CA ARG A 64 5.23 15.69 14.57
C ARG A 64 5.24 15.75 16.09
N GLN A 65 4.16 15.36 16.74
CA GLN A 65 4.06 15.36 18.20
C GLN A 65 4.59 14.06 18.83
N HIS A 66 4.46 12.92 18.15
CA HIS A 66 4.65 11.61 18.75
C HIS A 66 5.74 10.72 18.13
N ALA A 67 6.29 11.09 16.97
CA ALA A 67 7.26 10.31 16.22
C ALA A 67 8.42 11.18 15.70
N VAL A 68 9.41 10.54 15.08
CA VAL A 68 10.54 11.20 14.40
C VAL A 68 10.46 10.91 12.89
N PRO A 69 9.82 11.79 12.09
CA PRO A 69 9.77 11.61 10.65
C PRO A 69 11.16 11.61 10.00
N MET A 70 11.40 10.67 9.10
CA MET A 70 12.63 10.59 8.31
C MET A 70 12.35 9.98 6.93
N SER A 71 13.24 10.20 5.95
CA SER A 71 13.07 9.61 4.62
C SER A 71 13.18 8.09 4.66
N LEU A 72 12.45 7.43 3.77
CA LEU A 72 12.49 5.98 3.63
C LEU A 72 13.91 5.49 3.28
N ILE A 73 14.62 6.21 2.40
CA ILE A 73 15.99 5.87 2.00
C ILE A 73 16.90 5.83 3.23
N GLU A 74 16.80 6.83 4.12
CA GLU A 74 17.66 6.90 5.28
C GLU A 74 17.29 5.86 6.33
N LEU A 75 16.00 5.60 6.52
CA LEU A 75 15.52 4.52 7.36
C LEU A 75 16.04 3.18 6.84
N GLY A 76 15.93 2.94 5.54
CA GLY A 76 16.42 1.74 4.87
C GLY A 76 17.93 1.56 4.93
N ARG A 77 18.74 2.63 4.94
CA ARG A 77 20.19 2.53 5.14
C ARG A 77 20.57 2.21 6.58
N ARG A 78 19.81 2.73 7.55
CA ARG A 78 20.13 2.63 8.98
C ARG A 78 19.40 1.51 9.72
N HIS A 79 18.40 0.84 9.12
CA HIS A 79 17.53 -0.11 9.84
C HIS A 79 18.28 -1.24 10.58
N SER A 80 19.45 -1.64 10.06
CA SER A 80 20.32 -2.65 10.65
C SER A 80 21.32 -2.09 11.69
N ASP A 81 21.34 -0.79 11.92
CA ASP A 81 22.23 -0.09 12.84
C ASP A 81 21.47 0.49 14.05
N ALA A 82 22.21 0.73 15.13
CA ALA A 82 21.72 1.37 16.33
C ALA A 82 21.42 2.87 16.23
N SER A 83 21.69 3.47 15.07
CA SER A 83 21.55 4.90 14.80
C SER A 83 20.14 5.35 14.38
N VAL A 84 19.20 4.43 14.15
CA VAL A 84 17.80 4.81 13.91
C VAL A 84 17.21 5.42 15.19
N PRO A 85 16.67 6.66 15.13
CA PRO A 85 16.04 7.28 16.28
C PRO A 85 14.90 6.43 16.83
N ASP A 86 14.70 6.48 18.15
CA ASP A 86 13.49 5.91 18.73
C ASP A 86 12.25 6.59 18.11
N ARG A 87 11.22 5.78 17.85
CA ARG A 87 10.00 6.21 17.17
C ARG A 87 10.22 6.84 15.79
N ALA A 88 11.25 6.41 15.06
CA ALA A 88 11.39 6.80 13.66
C ALA A 88 10.17 6.37 12.83
N VAL A 89 9.79 7.20 11.86
CA VAL A 89 8.69 6.90 10.94
C VAL A 89 9.00 7.40 9.54
N ALA A 90 8.78 6.57 8.52
CA ALA A 90 8.77 6.98 7.13
C ALA A 90 7.33 6.99 6.60
N VAL A 91 6.99 7.99 5.79
CA VAL A 91 5.71 8.10 5.10
C VAL A 91 5.90 7.71 3.65
N THR A 92 5.08 6.79 3.15
CA THR A 92 5.11 6.31 1.78
C THR A 92 3.74 6.35 1.14
N PHE A 93 3.69 6.59 -0.17
CA PHE A 93 2.50 6.52 -1.00
C PHE A 93 2.77 5.54 -2.13
N ASP A 94 1.79 4.70 -2.46
CA ASP A 94 1.83 3.86 -3.65
C ASP A 94 1.03 4.47 -4.81
N ASP A 95 1.16 3.85 -5.99
CA ASP A 95 0.52 4.14 -7.28
C ASP A 95 0.95 5.40 -8.03
N GLY A 96 1.07 6.53 -7.35
CA GLY A 96 1.41 7.83 -7.95
C GLY A 96 0.20 8.62 -8.42
N TYR A 97 -0.80 8.79 -7.54
CA TYR A 97 -1.94 9.68 -7.76
C TYR A 97 -1.49 11.16 -7.84
N LEU A 98 -2.13 11.94 -8.71
CA LEU A 98 -1.88 13.38 -8.85
C LEU A 98 -2.04 14.12 -7.52
N ASN A 99 -2.98 13.69 -6.68
CA ASN A 99 -3.22 14.30 -5.39
C ASN A 99 -2.10 14.08 -4.35
N ASN A 100 -1.12 13.22 -4.63
CA ASN A 100 0.14 13.20 -3.89
C ASN A 100 0.89 14.52 -4.07
N LEU A 101 0.89 15.09 -5.28
CA LEU A 101 1.49 16.39 -5.55
C LEU A 101 0.58 17.55 -5.11
N SER A 102 -0.68 17.56 -5.54
CA SER A 102 -1.55 18.74 -5.36
C SER A 102 -2.05 18.92 -3.93
N ASN A 103 -2.25 17.83 -3.18
CA ASN A 103 -2.76 17.87 -1.80
C ASN A 103 -1.73 17.44 -0.76
N ALA A 104 -1.04 16.30 -0.96
CA ALA A 104 -0.16 15.74 0.07
C ALA A 104 1.13 16.55 0.24
N THR A 105 1.83 16.91 -0.85
CA THR A 105 3.12 17.64 -0.79
C THR A 105 3.04 18.96 -0.01
N PRO A 106 2.06 19.87 -0.23
CA PRO A 106 1.95 21.10 0.56
C PRO A 106 1.76 20.84 2.07
N ILE A 107 1.04 19.77 2.43
CA ILE A 107 0.83 19.39 3.82
C ILE A 107 2.14 18.83 4.42
N LEU A 108 2.83 17.95 3.69
CA LEU A 108 4.12 17.38 4.07
C LEU A 108 5.16 18.49 4.32
N GLU A 109 5.27 19.46 3.41
CA GLU A 109 6.16 20.62 3.54
C GLU A 109 5.81 21.47 4.76
N ARG A 110 4.53 21.76 4.98
CA ARG A 110 4.04 22.54 6.13
C ARG A 110 4.48 21.92 7.46
N PHE A 111 4.49 20.60 7.56
CA PHE A 111 4.89 19.89 8.78
C PHE A 111 6.37 19.46 8.79
N GLY A 112 7.10 19.63 7.67
CA GLY A 112 8.48 19.15 7.53
C GLY A 112 8.57 17.64 7.68
N VAL A 113 7.67 16.90 7.03
CA VAL A 113 7.62 15.43 7.01
C VAL A 113 8.08 14.96 5.64
N PRO A 114 9.26 14.33 5.50
CA PRO A 114 9.66 13.74 4.23
C PRO A 114 8.81 12.51 3.91
N ALA A 115 8.64 12.25 2.61
CA ALA A 115 7.88 11.10 2.15
C ALA A 115 8.50 10.46 0.90
N THR A 116 7.94 9.32 0.49
CA THR A 116 8.27 8.65 -0.76
C THR A 116 6.99 8.35 -1.53
N VAL A 117 6.98 8.55 -2.85
CA VAL A 117 5.88 8.13 -3.73
C VAL A 117 6.40 7.09 -4.71
N PHE A 118 5.81 5.90 -4.70
CA PHE A 118 6.11 4.82 -5.64
C PHE A 118 5.18 4.90 -6.85
N VAL A 119 5.75 5.06 -8.04
CA VAL A 119 4.99 5.39 -9.25
C VAL A 119 4.86 4.19 -10.19
N ILE A 120 3.66 3.99 -10.73
CA ILE A 120 3.40 3.04 -11.82
C ILE A 120 3.56 3.79 -13.15
N ASN A 121 4.44 3.31 -14.02
CA ASN A 121 4.86 4.08 -15.20
C ASN A 121 3.78 4.19 -16.30
N GLN A 122 3.03 3.13 -16.62
CA GLN A 122 2.11 3.18 -17.76
C GLN A 122 0.90 4.10 -17.57
N PRO A 123 0.20 4.11 -16.43
CA PRO A 123 -0.87 5.09 -16.20
C PRO A 123 -0.38 6.53 -16.34
N VAL A 124 0.84 6.84 -15.87
CA VAL A 124 1.49 8.14 -16.07
C VAL A 124 1.72 8.44 -17.54
N ALA A 125 2.23 7.50 -18.33
CA ALA A 125 2.48 7.70 -19.75
C ALA A 125 1.19 7.81 -20.59
N GLU A 126 0.17 7.04 -20.23
CA GLU A 126 -1.12 6.96 -20.92
C GLU A 126 -2.09 8.07 -20.49
N GLN A 127 -1.81 8.74 -19.36
CA GLN A 127 -2.71 9.69 -18.71
C GLN A 127 -4.12 9.10 -18.51
N ARG A 128 -4.17 7.83 -18.08
CA ARG A 128 -5.40 7.08 -17.83
C ARG A 128 -5.50 6.74 -16.34
N GLU A 129 -6.72 6.77 -15.81
CA GLU A 129 -7.00 6.35 -14.44
C GLU A 129 -6.52 4.92 -14.18
N PHE A 130 -6.24 4.60 -12.92
CA PHE A 130 -5.85 3.24 -12.56
C PHE A 130 -7.01 2.27 -12.79
N TRP A 131 -6.68 1.05 -13.25
CA TRP A 131 -7.70 0.11 -13.75
C TRP A 131 -8.75 -0.26 -12.69
N TRP A 132 -8.39 -0.29 -11.41
CA TRP A 132 -9.32 -0.59 -10.32
C TRP A 132 -10.31 0.56 -10.08
N ASP A 133 -9.86 1.80 -10.30
CA ASP A 133 -10.68 3.01 -10.18
C ASP A 133 -11.63 3.10 -11.37
N GLU A 134 -11.15 2.85 -12.58
CA GLU A 134 -11.98 2.82 -13.79
C GLU A 134 -13.06 1.73 -13.67
N LEU A 135 -12.67 0.53 -13.25
CA LEU A 135 -13.64 -0.56 -12.99
C LEU A 135 -14.68 -0.16 -11.93
N ALA A 136 -14.26 0.52 -10.86
CA ALA A 136 -15.18 1.01 -9.83
C ALA A 136 -16.13 2.07 -10.40
N ALA A 137 -15.63 2.98 -11.24
CA ALA A 137 -16.45 3.96 -11.95
C ALA A 137 -17.52 3.29 -12.83
N LEU A 138 -17.18 2.20 -13.50
CA LEU A 138 -18.12 1.51 -14.39
C LEU A 138 -19.21 0.75 -13.61
N VAL A 139 -18.86 0.15 -12.47
CA VAL A 139 -19.71 -0.84 -11.79
C VAL A 139 -20.40 -0.27 -10.55
N LEU A 140 -19.76 0.64 -9.81
CA LEU A 140 -20.22 1.16 -8.52
C LEU A 140 -20.95 2.51 -8.65
N ARG A 141 -21.70 2.73 -9.74
CA ARG A 141 -22.58 3.91 -9.91
C ARG A 141 -24.05 3.55 -9.69
N PRO A 142 -24.83 4.36 -8.96
CA PRO A 142 -26.27 4.18 -8.86
C PRO A 142 -26.92 4.04 -10.23
N GLY A 143 -27.75 3.02 -10.41
CA GLY A 143 -28.36 2.73 -11.70
C GLY A 143 -28.68 1.26 -11.90
N LYS A 144 -28.82 0.90 -13.18
CA LYS A 144 -29.20 -0.46 -13.61
C LYS A 144 -28.17 -1.01 -14.59
N LEU A 145 -27.55 -2.13 -14.24
CA LEU A 145 -26.70 -2.89 -15.16
C LEU A 145 -27.54 -3.81 -16.07
N PRO A 146 -26.96 -4.30 -17.19
CA PRO A 146 -27.56 -5.37 -17.98
C PRO A 146 -27.70 -6.67 -17.18
N GLU A 147 -28.33 -7.68 -17.77
CA GLU A 147 -28.49 -8.99 -17.13
C GLU A 147 -27.19 -9.77 -17.05
N HIS A 148 -26.34 -9.58 -18.06
CA HIS A 148 -25.04 -10.22 -18.18
C HIS A 148 -24.00 -9.16 -18.54
N LEU A 149 -22.80 -9.27 -17.97
CA LEU A 149 -21.63 -8.51 -18.37
C LEU A 149 -20.70 -9.41 -19.18
N ALA A 150 -20.24 -8.89 -20.31
CA ALA A 150 -19.23 -9.57 -21.11
C ALA A 150 -17.86 -9.05 -20.66
N VAL A 151 -16.98 -9.96 -20.29
CA VAL A 151 -15.57 -9.65 -20.00
C VAL A 151 -14.76 -10.56 -20.92
N ALA A 152 -13.85 -9.97 -21.70
CA ALA A 152 -13.05 -10.71 -22.67
C ALA A 152 -12.40 -11.95 -22.03
N GLU A 153 -12.35 -13.05 -22.78
CA GLU A 153 -11.77 -14.34 -22.36
C GLU A 153 -12.58 -15.12 -21.29
N PHE A 154 -13.66 -14.54 -20.76
CA PHE A 154 -14.53 -15.20 -19.78
C PHE A 154 -15.95 -15.45 -20.31
N GLN A 155 -16.64 -16.41 -19.69
CA GLN A 155 -18.08 -16.60 -19.92
C GLN A 155 -18.85 -15.37 -19.41
N PRO A 156 -19.94 -14.96 -20.08
CA PRO A 156 -20.77 -13.85 -19.62
C PRO A 156 -21.17 -14.01 -18.15
N ILE A 157 -20.94 -12.94 -17.38
CA ILE A 157 -21.17 -12.93 -15.93
C ILE A 157 -22.61 -12.53 -15.68
N GLU A 158 -23.39 -13.43 -15.07
CA GLU A 158 -24.74 -13.11 -14.62
C GLU A 158 -24.70 -12.07 -13.48
N VAL A 159 -25.42 -10.97 -13.66
CA VAL A 159 -25.43 -9.83 -12.72
C VAL A 159 -26.36 -10.08 -11.53
N GLY A 160 -27.44 -10.86 -11.72
CA GLY A 160 -28.34 -11.27 -10.64
C GLY A 160 -28.92 -10.10 -9.82
N SER A 161 -28.92 -10.24 -8.50
CA SER A 161 -29.45 -9.23 -7.55
C SER A 161 -28.69 -7.91 -7.59
N ALA A 162 -27.44 -7.89 -8.06
CA ALA A 162 -26.70 -6.66 -8.24
C ALA A 162 -27.36 -5.75 -9.26
N ARG A 163 -28.25 -6.21 -10.15
CA ARG A 163 -28.71 -5.47 -11.33
C ARG A 163 -29.19 -4.05 -11.04
N ARG A 164 -29.93 -3.82 -9.96
CA ARG A 164 -30.31 -2.47 -9.51
C ARG A 164 -29.40 -2.06 -8.36
N TYR A 165 -28.93 -0.83 -8.40
CA TYR A 165 -28.12 -0.24 -7.35
C TYR A 165 -28.64 1.15 -7.05
N THR A 166 -29.24 1.30 -5.89
CA THR A 166 -29.88 2.53 -5.44
C THR A 166 -28.86 3.47 -4.80
N GLU A 167 -29.22 4.74 -4.68
CA GLU A 167 -28.43 5.73 -3.96
C GLU A 167 -28.15 5.33 -2.50
N ALA A 168 -29.11 4.65 -1.86
CA ALA A 168 -28.96 4.19 -0.47
C ALA A 168 -27.97 3.02 -0.37
N GLU A 169 -28.04 2.05 -1.29
CA GLU A 169 -27.08 0.94 -1.37
C GLU A 169 -25.69 1.48 -1.70
N TYR A 170 -25.59 2.44 -2.63
CA TYR A 170 -24.33 3.11 -2.95
C TYR A 170 -23.67 3.74 -1.72
N ARG A 171 -24.41 4.51 -0.92
CA ARG A 171 -23.87 5.09 0.32
C ARG A 171 -23.49 4.03 1.35
N SER A 172 -24.28 2.96 1.46
CA SER A 172 -24.00 1.86 2.37
C SER A 172 -22.72 1.10 2.00
N ASP A 173 -22.53 0.81 0.71
CA ASP A 173 -21.34 0.13 0.19
C ASP A 173 -20.12 1.08 0.19
N HIS A 174 -20.32 2.39 0.05
CA HIS A 174 -19.26 3.39 0.19
C HIS A 174 -18.68 3.42 1.62
N ASP A 175 -19.52 3.28 2.63
CA ASP A 175 -19.11 3.27 4.03
C ASP A 175 -18.75 1.85 4.53
N TYR A 176 -18.74 0.86 3.63
CA TYR A 176 -18.42 -0.53 3.97
C TYR A 176 -16.96 -0.66 4.42
N VAL A 177 -16.77 -1.39 5.52
CA VAL A 177 -15.46 -1.75 6.04
C VAL A 177 -15.39 -3.27 6.14
N GLU A 178 -14.37 -3.86 5.52
CA GLU A 178 -14.18 -5.31 5.56
C GLU A 178 -14.17 -5.83 7.02
N GLY A 179 -14.96 -6.87 7.28
CA GLY A 179 -15.14 -7.44 8.61
C GLY A 179 -16.17 -6.72 9.49
N ILE A 180 -16.82 -5.66 9.00
CA ILE A 180 -17.94 -4.97 9.66
C ILE A 180 -19.16 -4.98 8.72
N GLY A 181 -20.02 -5.99 8.88
CA GLY A 181 -21.22 -6.16 8.05
C GLY A 181 -20.99 -7.05 6.83
N GLU A 182 -21.98 -7.12 5.94
CA GLU A 182 -21.91 -7.84 4.67
C GLU A 182 -21.96 -6.85 3.51
N PRO A 183 -21.13 -7.02 2.47
CA PRO A 183 -21.13 -6.14 1.31
C PRO A 183 -22.44 -6.31 0.51
N GLY A 184 -22.94 -5.22 -0.05
CA GLY A 184 -24.09 -5.26 -0.94
C GLY A 184 -23.82 -6.07 -2.21
N PRO A 185 -24.88 -6.53 -2.92
CA PRO A 185 -24.73 -7.34 -4.12
C PRO A 185 -23.89 -6.67 -5.23
N ARG A 186 -23.93 -5.34 -5.34
CA ARG A 186 -23.13 -4.61 -6.32
C ARG A 186 -21.65 -4.62 -5.97
N LEU A 187 -21.28 -4.39 -4.72
CA LEU A 187 -19.90 -4.49 -4.25
C LEU A 187 -19.36 -5.93 -4.40
N VAL A 188 -20.17 -6.96 -4.15
CA VAL A 188 -19.81 -8.36 -4.42
C VAL A 188 -19.52 -8.61 -5.91
N LEU A 189 -20.34 -8.06 -6.81
CA LEU A 189 -20.08 -8.14 -8.26
C LEU A 189 -18.79 -7.43 -8.64
N TYR A 190 -18.53 -6.23 -8.09
CA TYR A 190 -17.29 -5.50 -8.30
C TYR A 190 -16.07 -6.33 -7.88
N ASN A 191 -16.08 -6.92 -6.68
CA ASN A 191 -14.97 -7.75 -6.19
C ASN A 191 -14.70 -8.94 -7.12
N ARG A 192 -15.76 -9.60 -7.61
CA ARG A 192 -15.62 -10.69 -8.59
C ARG A 192 -14.99 -10.22 -9.90
N LEU A 193 -15.39 -9.05 -10.41
CA LEU A 193 -14.78 -8.47 -11.62
C LEU A 193 -13.32 -8.09 -11.36
N TRP A 194 -13.02 -7.51 -10.21
CA TRP A 194 -11.65 -7.17 -9.81
C TRP A 194 -10.73 -8.40 -9.82
N GLU A 195 -11.20 -9.54 -9.28
CA GLU A 195 -10.46 -10.81 -9.29
C GLU A 195 -10.17 -11.34 -10.70
N LEU A 196 -11.07 -11.08 -11.66
CA LEU A 196 -10.88 -11.45 -13.07
C LEU A 196 -9.91 -10.52 -13.79
N PHE A 197 -9.91 -9.23 -13.47
CA PHE A 197 -9.07 -8.22 -14.10
C PHE A 197 -7.63 -8.24 -13.57
N MET A 198 -7.45 -8.53 -12.28
CA MET A 198 -6.16 -8.52 -11.59
C MET A 198 -5.05 -9.37 -12.27
N PRO A 199 -5.31 -10.60 -12.75
CA PRO A 199 -4.29 -11.41 -13.43
C PRO A 199 -4.10 -11.07 -14.91
N MET A 200 -4.95 -10.23 -15.52
CA MET A 200 -4.85 -9.90 -16.95
C MET A 200 -3.57 -9.12 -17.25
N GLU A 201 -2.97 -9.34 -18.42
CA GLU A 201 -1.96 -8.43 -18.95
C GLU A 201 -2.56 -7.04 -19.19
N HIS A 202 -1.76 -5.98 -19.02
CA HIS A 202 -2.23 -4.60 -19.11
C HIS A 202 -3.04 -4.32 -20.38
N ALA A 203 -2.52 -4.67 -21.56
CA ALA A 203 -3.22 -4.41 -22.82
C ALA A 203 -4.57 -5.15 -22.92
N ALA A 204 -4.67 -6.37 -22.38
CA ALA A 204 -5.93 -7.11 -22.32
C ALA A 204 -6.90 -6.48 -21.31
N ARG A 205 -6.39 -6.07 -20.15
CA ARG A 205 -7.15 -5.37 -19.11
C ARG A 205 -7.74 -4.07 -19.62
N GLN A 206 -6.95 -3.25 -20.32
CA GLN A 206 -7.40 -1.99 -20.89
C GLN A 206 -8.48 -2.18 -21.96
N ARG A 207 -8.34 -3.20 -22.83
CA ARG A 207 -9.39 -3.57 -23.78
C ARG A 207 -10.67 -4.01 -23.08
N ALA A 208 -10.56 -4.87 -22.05
CA ALA A 208 -11.72 -5.33 -21.29
C ALA A 208 -12.46 -4.18 -20.57
N LEU A 209 -11.74 -3.18 -20.07
CA LEU A 209 -12.34 -1.97 -19.50
C LEU A 209 -13.09 -1.15 -20.57
N THR A 210 -12.48 -0.95 -21.74
CA THR A 210 -13.11 -0.24 -22.86
C THR A 210 -14.36 -0.97 -23.35
N ASP A 211 -14.29 -2.29 -23.56
CA ASP A 211 -15.44 -3.11 -23.97
C ASP A 211 -16.57 -3.05 -22.93
N LEU A 212 -16.23 -3.07 -21.64
CA LEU A 212 -17.19 -2.93 -20.55
C LEU A 212 -17.84 -1.54 -20.53
N ALA A 213 -17.06 -0.48 -20.73
CA ALA A 213 -17.57 0.89 -20.82
C ALA A 213 -18.57 1.04 -21.99
N GLU A 214 -18.23 0.50 -23.16
CA GLU A 214 -19.11 0.45 -24.33
C GLU A 214 -20.38 -0.34 -24.06
N GLN A 215 -20.26 -1.52 -23.43
CA GLN A 215 -21.41 -2.35 -23.06
C GLN A 215 -22.38 -1.62 -22.13
N LEU A 216 -21.86 -0.80 -21.22
CA LEU A 216 -22.65 -0.05 -20.24
C LEU A 216 -23.16 1.29 -20.79
N GLY A 217 -22.66 1.75 -21.94
CA GLY A 217 -22.94 3.08 -22.48
C GLY A 217 -22.47 4.18 -21.53
N VAL A 218 -21.39 3.93 -20.79
CA VAL A 218 -20.82 4.87 -19.82
C VAL A 218 -19.54 5.46 -20.41
N ASP A 219 -19.51 6.77 -20.54
CA ASP A 219 -18.26 7.50 -20.69
C ASP A 219 -17.71 7.78 -19.29
N VAL A 220 -16.49 7.32 -19.02
CA VAL A 220 -15.83 7.62 -17.75
C VAL A 220 -15.19 8.98 -17.91
N GLU A 221 -15.93 10.02 -17.49
CA GLU A 221 -15.38 11.38 -17.39
C GLU A 221 -14.09 11.37 -16.56
N HIS A 222 -13.16 12.27 -16.89
CA HIS A 222 -11.94 12.44 -16.11
C HIS A 222 -12.28 12.85 -14.66
N ARG A 223 -12.07 11.96 -13.69
CA ARG A 223 -12.32 12.25 -12.28
C ARG A 223 -11.03 12.74 -11.63
N SER A 224 -11.03 13.99 -11.16
CA SER A 224 -9.81 14.68 -10.73
C SER A 224 -9.02 13.96 -9.62
N ASP A 225 -9.70 13.30 -8.68
CA ASP A 225 -9.03 12.60 -7.58
C ASP A 225 -8.34 11.28 -8.00
N TYR A 226 -8.69 10.73 -9.17
CA TYR A 226 -8.23 9.41 -9.64
C TYR A 226 -7.15 9.49 -10.73
N GLN A 227 -6.73 10.70 -11.07
CA GLN A 227 -5.72 10.89 -12.10
C GLN A 227 -4.34 10.43 -11.60
N PRO A 228 -3.58 9.71 -12.43
CA PRO A 228 -2.16 9.54 -12.17
C PRO A 228 -1.43 10.87 -12.35
N LEU A 229 -0.22 10.98 -11.80
CA LEU A 229 0.69 12.06 -12.14
C LEU A 229 1.00 12.08 -13.65
N SER A 230 1.31 13.24 -14.21
CA SER A 230 1.96 13.38 -15.52
C SER A 230 3.48 13.24 -15.40
N SER A 231 4.16 13.09 -16.54
CA SER A 231 5.62 13.03 -16.55
C SER A 231 6.27 14.29 -15.96
N GLU A 232 5.73 15.47 -16.25
CA GLU A 232 6.19 16.74 -15.69
C GLU A 232 5.95 16.80 -14.18
N GLN A 233 4.80 16.29 -13.72
CA GLN A 233 4.42 16.30 -12.32
C GLN A 233 5.23 15.31 -11.47
N VAL A 234 5.67 14.18 -12.04
CA VAL A 234 6.64 13.28 -11.38
C VAL A 234 7.99 13.98 -11.17
N ILE A 235 8.45 14.80 -12.13
CA ILE A 235 9.68 15.60 -11.99
C ILE A 235 9.49 16.71 -10.95
N GLU A 236 8.33 17.35 -10.92
CA GLU A 236 7.99 18.35 -9.90
C GLU A 236 7.98 17.74 -8.50
N LEU A 237 7.37 16.57 -8.35
CA LEU A 237 7.32 15.82 -7.10
C LEU A 237 8.71 15.49 -6.58
N ASP A 238 9.63 15.03 -7.45
CA ASP A 238 11.01 14.68 -7.08
C ASP A 238 11.88 15.87 -6.66
N ARG A 239 11.47 17.10 -7.01
CA ARG A 239 12.14 18.34 -6.60
C ARG A 239 11.66 18.88 -5.25
N SER A 240 10.66 18.24 -4.66
CA SER A 240 10.05 18.63 -3.38
C SER A 240 10.69 17.89 -2.19
N ILE A 241 9.97 17.81 -1.07
CA ILE A 241 10.34 16.98 0.10
C ILE A 241 10.09 15.47 -0.12
N VAL A 242 9.61 15.08 -1.30
CA VAL A 242 9.23 13.71 -1.67
C VAL A 242 10.30 13.05 -2.54
N ASP A 243 10.71 11.84 -2.16
CA ASP A 243 11.50 10.95 -3.02
C ASP A 243 10.60 10.14 -3.97
N VAL A 244 10.96 10.00 -5.24
CA VAL A 244 10.25 9.10 -6.19
C VAL A 244 10.88 7.71 -6.26
N GLY A 245 10.05 6.68 -6.14
CA GLY A 245 10.37 5.25 -6.23
C GLY A 245 9.61 4.51 -7.33
N ALA A 246 10.00 3.26 -7.61
CA ALA A 246 9.38 2.44 -8.65
C ALA A 246 8.26 1.53 -8.11
N HIS A 247 7.16 1.40 -8.86
CA HIS A 247 6.03 0.51 -8.55
C HIS A 247 5.62 -0.39 -9.71
N THR A 248 6.61 -0.90 -10.46
CA THR A 248 6.45 -1.65 -11.74
C THR A 248 5.94 -0.80 -12.90
N LEU A 249 5.94 -1.38 -14.09
CA LEU A 249 5.54 -0.68 -15.30
C LEU A 249 4.01 -0.63 -15.39
N THR A 250 3.33 -1.74 -15.08
CA THR A 250 1.87 -1.91 -15.30
C THR A 250 1.07 -2.39 -14.09
N HIS A 251 1.71 -2.46 -12.92
CA HIS A 251 1.11 -2.92 -11.66
C HIS A 251 0.51 -4.35 -11.70
N PRO A 252 1.24 -5.37 -12.19
CA PRO A 252 0.81 -6.75 -12.10
C PRO A 252 1.11 -7.37 -10.72
N LEU A 253 0.38 -8.42 -10.35
CA LEU A 253 0.77 -9.27 -9.22
C LEU A 253 2.00 -10.12 -9.63
N LEU A 254 3.20 -9.60 -9.35
CA LEU A 254 4.47 -10.15 -9.86
C LEU A 254 4.61 -11.69 -9.70
N PRO A 255 4.22 -12.34 -8.58
CA PRO A 255 4.33 -13.80 -8.46
C PRO A 255 3.51 -14.61 -9.47
N GLN A 256 2.52 -14.02 -10.14
CA GLN A 256 1.75 -14.69 -11.20
C GLN A 256 2.44 -14.66 -12.56
N LEU A 257 3.45 -13.81 -12.72
CA LEU A 257 4.23 -13.70 -13.95
C LEU A 257 5.41 -14.67 -13.95
N THR A 258 5.85 -15.06 -15.14
CA THR A 258 7.13 -15.75 -15.31
C THR A 258 8.29 -14.86 -14.86
N ARG A 259 9.43 -15.46 -14.52
CA ARG A 259 10.64 -14.70 -14.12
C ARG A 259 11.04 -13.65 -15.17
N THR A 260 10.92 -13.98 -16.45
CA THR A 260 11.28 -13.07 -17.56
C THR A 260 10.36 -11.86 -17.61
N GLU A 261 9.06 -12.07 -17.44
CA GLU A 261 8.06 -10.99 -17.40
C GLU A 261 8.23 -10.12 -16.14
N GLN A 262 8.45 -10.73 -14.97
CA GLN A 262 8.78 -9.97 -13.74
C GLN A 262 10.00 -9.07 -13.95
N LEU A 263 11.04 -9.59 -14.60
CA LEU A 263 12.28 -8.83 -14.86
C LEU A 263 12.04 -7.69 -15.85
N ALA A 264 11.19 -7.89 -16.85
CA ALA A 264 10.80 -6.85 -17.80
C ALA A 264 10.04 -5.72 -17.09
N GLU A 265 9.00 -6.04 -16.32
CA GLU A 265 8.21 -5.10 -15.51
C GLU A 265 9.09 -4.23 -14.61
N VAL A 266 9.97 -4.88 -13.86
CA VAL A 266 10.81 -4.21 -12.85
C VAL A 266 11.92 -3.37 -13.50
N ARG A 267 12.59 -3.88 -14.54
CA ARG A 267 13.69 -3.13 -15.21
C ARG A 267 13.18 -1.98 -16.05
N GLN A 268 12.08 -2.15 -16.76
CA GLN A 268 11.53 -1.07 -17.60
C GLN A 268 10.98 0.07 -16.73
N SER A 269 10.30 -0.26 -15.63
CA SER A 269 9.87 0.74 -14.65
C SER A 269 11.04 1.58 -14.11
N LYS A 270 12.12 0.90 -13.68
CA LYS A 270 13.35 1.56 -13.22
C LYS A 270 13.93 2.45 -14.32
N ALA A 271 14.17 1.90 -15.50
CA ALA A 271 14.81 2.64 -16.60
C ALA A 271 14.00 3.87 -17.02
N SER A 272 12.67 3.75 -17.10
CA SER A 272 11.79 4.87 -17.43
C SER A 272 11.84 5.98 -16.39
N LEU A 273 11.83 5.66 -15.09
CA LEU A 273 11.95 6.68 -14.04
C LEU A 273 13.36 7.29 -14.00
N GLU A 274 14.41 6.50 -14.19
CA GLU A 274 15.80 7.00 -14.20
C GLU A 274 16.07 7.95 -15.38
N ASP A 275 15.51 7.65 -16.56
CA ASP A 275 15.57 8.53 -17.74
C ASP A 275 14.84 9.85 -17.47
N GLN A 276 13.62 9.78 -16.91
CA GLN A 276 12.78 10.93 -16.62
C GLN A 276 13.34 11.84 -15.51
N LEU A 277 13.89 11.26 -14.44
CA LEU A 277 14.38 11.98 -13.27
C LEU A 277 15.86 12.35 -13.38
N ASN A 278 16.60 11.77 -14.33
CA ASN A 278 18.04 11.95 -14.51
C ASN A 278 18.84 11.65 -13.22
N ARG A 279 18.42 10.61 -12.48
CA ARG A 279 19.09 10.08 -11.28
C ARG A 279 18.78 8.59 -11.12
N THR A 280 19.55 7.89 -10.30
CA THR A 280 19.27 6.49 -9.98
C THR A 280 18.02 6.34 -9.12
N VAL A 281 17.21 5.30 -9.37
CA VAL A 281 16.01 4.96 -8.59
C VAL A 281 16.25 3.63 -7.88
N ASP A 282 16.53 3.69 -6.58
CA ASP A 282 17.02 2.54 -5.80
C ASP A 282 15.98 1.93 -4.85
N ILE A 283 14.76 2.49 -4.82
CA ILE A 283 13.67 2.07 -3.93
C ILE A 283 12.48 1.56 -4.74
N PHE A 284 11.84 0.51 -4.23
CA PHE A 284 10.76 -0.21 -4.90
C PHE A 284 9.59 -0.49 -3.95
N SER A 285 8.38 -0.64 -4.48
CA SER A 285 7.22 -1.16 -3.75
C SER A 285 6.61 -2.31 -4.55
N TYR A 286 6.31 -3.44 -3.90
CA TYR A 286 5.67 -4.58 -4.58
C TYR A 286 4.17 -4.31 -4.74
N PRO A 287 3.60 -4.38 -5.96
CA PRO A 287 2.15 -4.34 -6.15
C PRO A 287 1.44 -5.33 -5.22
N PHE A 288 0.43 -4.86 -4.49
CA PHE A 288 -0.32 -5.63 -3.49
C PHE A 288 0.53 -6.23 -2.34
N GLY A 289 1.81 -5.86 -2.24
CA GLY A 289 2.81 -6.52 -1.39
C GLY A 289 3.19 -7.94 -1.82
N GLY A 290 2.70 -8.38 -2.99
CA GLY A 290 2.83 -9.73 -3.50
C GLY A 290 4.25 -10.04 -3.97
N ARG A 291 4.86 -11.07 -3.38
CA ARG A 291 6.23 -11.46 -3.71
C ARG A 291 6.47 -12.94 -3.48
N SER A 292 7.35 -13.51 -4.30
CA SER A 292 7.97 -14.82 -4.12
C SER A 292 9.48 -14.65 -3.96
N GLN A 293 10.20 -15.73 -3.65
CA GLN A 293 11.66 -15.73 -3.65
C GLN A 293 12.22 -15.24 -5.00
N THR A 294 11.64 -15.69 -6.12
CA THR A 294 12.02 -15.25 -7.47
C THR A 294 11.77 -13.75 -7.67
N THR A 295 10.68 -13.21 -7.12
CA THR A 295 10.36 -11.78 -7.21
C THR A 295 11.39 -10.93 -6.48
N VAL A 296 11.81 -11.35 -5.28
CA VAL A 296 12.86 -10.66 -4.51
C VAL A 296 14.21 -10.70 -5.25
N GLU A 297 14.54 -11.85 -5.88
CA GLU A 297 15.75 -11.98 -6.70
C GLU A 297 15.73 -11.08 -7.93
N VAL A 298 14.59 -10.98 -8.63
CA VAL A 298 14.40 -10.08 -9.77
C VAL A 298 14.60 -8.62 -9.37
N VAL A 299 14.00 -8.18 -8.26
CA VAL A 299 14.16 -6.81 -7.74
C VAL A 299 15.62 -6.53 -7.37
N ARG A 300 16.32 -7.50 -6.77
CA ARG A 300 17.76 -7.41 -6.49
C ARG A 300 18.58 -7.31 -7.78
N GLU A 301 18.28 -8.14 -8.79
CA GLU A 301 18.98 -8.18 -10.09
C GLU A 301 18.75 -6.89 -10.90
N ALA A 302 17.62 -6.21 -10.70
CA ALA A 302 17.35 -4.89 -11.28
C ALA A 302 18.09 -3.74 -10.56
N GLY A 303 18.79 -4.03 -9.44
CA GLY A 303 19.64 -3.07 -8.74
C GLY A 303 18.92 -2.24 -7.67
N PHE A 304 17.71 -2.61 -7.27
CA PHE A 304 17.05 -1.99 -6.12
C PHE A 304 17.74 -2.38 -4.81
N ARG A 305 17.81 -1.43 -3.88
CA ARG A 305 18.48 -1.57 -2.57
C ARG A 305 17.50 -1.69 -1.41
N LEU A 306 16.30 -1.15 -1.59
CA LEU A 306 15.22 -1.17 -0.63
C LEU A 306 13.91 -1.51 -1.34
N ALA A 307 13.08 -2.36 -0.76
CA ALA A 307 11.75 -2.62 -1.29
C ALA A 307 10.70 -2.80 -0.18
N CYS A 308 9.51 -2.24 -0.38
CA CYS A 308 8.43 -2.24 0.59
C CYS A 308 7.34 -3.26 0.27
N THR A 309 6.79 -3.86 1.32
CA THR A 309 5.68 -4.83 1.29
C THR A 309 4.44 -4.24 1.97
N THR A 310 3.35 -5.01 2.05
CA THR A 310 2.11 -4.63 2.78
C THR A 310 2.00 -5.33 4.15
N VAL A 311 3.07 -5.98 4.63
CA VAL A 311 3.06 -6.71 5.89
C VAL A 311 3.00 -5.73 7.07
N PRO A 312 1.96 -5.77 7.94
CA PRO A 312 1.74 -4.79 9.01
C PRO A 312 2.61 -5.06 10.24
N GLU A 313 3.92 -4.90 10.07
CA GLU A 313 4.94 -5.07 11.11
C GLU A 313 5.84 -3.83 11.24
N THR A 314 6.50 -3.72 12.39
CA THR A 314 7.49 -2.68 12.65
C THR A 314 8.84 -3.03 12.04
N VAL A 315 9.63 -2.02 11.70
CA VAL A 315 10.99 -2.21 11.20
C VAL A 315 11.96 -2.51 12.35
N SER A 316 12.75 -3.55 12.15
CA SER A 316 13.77 -4.06 13.05
C SER A 316 15.06 -4.39 12.30
N GLU A 317 16.15 -4.62 13.05
CA GLU A 317 17.46 -5.01 12.51
C GLU A 317 17.43 -6.31 11.71
N GLY A 318 16.44 -7.18 11.95
CA GLY A 318 16.33 -8.48 11.28
C GLY A 318 15.57 -8.45 9.95
N ASN A 319 14.92 -7.33 9.60
CA ASN A 319 14.19 -7.25 8.33
C ASN A 319 15.17 -7.23 7.15
N HIS A 320 14.83 -7.94 6.08
CA HIS A 320 15.59 -7.88 4.83
C HIS A 320 15.26 -6.56 4.11
N SER A 321 16.26 -5.84 3.60
CA SER A 321 16.04 -4.50 3.01
C SER A 321 15.10 -4.51 1.80
N LEU A 322 15.00 -5.64 1.09
CA LEU A 322 14.04 -5.81 -0.01
C LEU A 322 12.67 -6.33 0.46
N GLU A 323 12.38 -6.34 1.74
CA GLU A 323 11.11 -6.80 2.29
C GLU A 323 10.67 -5.95 3.50
N MET A 324 10.78 -4.64 3.38
CA MET A 324 10.43 -3.72 4.46
C MET A 324 8.93 -3.77 4.74
N PRO A 325 8.50 -3.99 6.00
CA PRO A 325 7.10 -4.04 6.37
C PRO A 325 6.50 -2.63 6.42
N ARG A 326 5.17 -2.52 6.20
CA ARG A 326 4.45 -1.25 6.24
C ARG A 326 3.09 -1.40 6.91
N PHE A 327 2.67 -0.35 7.59
CA PHE A 327 1.31 -0.22 8.10
C PHE A 327 0.45 0.56 7.12
N ASP A 328 -0.61 -0.07 6.62
CA ASP A 328 -1.63 0.58 5.83
C ASP A 328 -2.40 1.60 6.67
N VAL A 329 -2.52 2.83 6.18
CA VAL A 329 -3.20 3.94 6.86
C VAL A 329 -4.48 4.28 6.12
N LYS A 330 -5.60 4.21 6.84
CA LYS A 330 -6.93 4.55 6.29
C LYS A 330 -7.34 5.97 6.68
N ASN A 331 -8.50 6.41 6.18
CA ASN A 331 -9.10 7.73 6.42
C ASN A 331 -9.58 7.96 7.88
N TRP A 332 -8.71 7.71 8.85
CA TRP A 332 -8.98 7.83 10.27
C TRP A 332 -8.95 9.30 10.73
N THR A 333 -9.68 9.60 11.79
CA THR A 333 -9.49 10.85 12.56
C THR A 333 -8.09 10.94 13.15
N GLY A 334 -7.64 12.16 13.50
CA GLY A 334 -6.37 12.37 14.22
C GLY A 334 -6.25 11.51 15.48
N ASP A 335 -7.31 11.48 16.30
CA ASP A 335 -7.32 10.69 17.55
C ASP A 335 -7.25 9.17 17.29
N GLU A 336 -7.92 8.67 16.24
CA GLU A 336 -7.84 7.26 15.84
C GLU A 336 -6.45 6.89 15.34
N PHE A 337 -5.87 7.76 14.51
CA PHE A 337 -4.51 7.59 14.01
C PHE A 337 -3.50 7.61 15.17
N GLU A 338 -3.61 8.56 16.11
CA GLU A 338 -2.76 8.59 17.31
C GLU A 338 -2.88 7.30 18.13
N ARG A 339 -4.12 6.84 18.43
CA ARG A 339 -4.31 5.58 19.16
C ARG A 339 -3.67 4.39 18.46
N ARG A 340 -3.79 4.31 17.14
CA ARG A 340 -3.17 3.24 16.33
C ARG A 340 -1.66 3.34 16.32
N LEU A 341 -1.11 4.54 16.12
CA LEU A 341 0.32 4.83 16.17
C LEU A 341 0.91 4.42 17.52
N GLN A 342 0.29 4.82 18.63
CA GLN A 342 0.70 4.42 19.97
C GLN A 342 0.58 2.91 20.17
N LYS A 343 -0.45 2.25 19.62
CA LYS A 343 -0.60 0.80 19.70
C LYS A 343 0.51 0.08 18.94
N TRP A 344 0.87 0.53 17.74
CA TRP A 344 1.97 -0.05 16.96
C TRP A 344 3.30 0.14 17.68
N TYR A 345 3.52 1.29 18.34
CA TYR A 345 4.69 1.50 19.20
C TYR A 345 4.72 0.62 20.46
N ARG A 346 3.59 0.09 20.95
CA ARG A 346 3.55 -0.80 22.13
C ARG A 346 3.97 -2.24 21.83
N TYR A 347 4.04 -2.61 20.56
CA TYR A 347 4.66 -3.87 20.13
C TYR A 347 6.19 -3.70 19.94
N LEU A 348 6.74 -2.52 20.25
CA LEU A 348 8.18 -2.30 20.46
C LEU A 348 8.64 -2.68 21.88
#